data_AF-A0A3D1U9F8-F1
#
_entry.id   AF-A0A3D1U9F8-F1
#
_cell.length_a   1.000
_cell.length_b   1.000
_cell.length_c   1.000
_cell.angle_alpha   90.00
_cell.angle_beta   90.00
_cell.angle_gamma   90.00
#
_symmetry.space_group_name_H-M   'P 1'
#
loop_
_entity.id
_entity.type
_entity.pdbx_description
1 polymer ?
#
loop_
_entity_poly.entity_id
_entity_poly.type
_entity_poly.pdbx_seq_one_letter_code
_entity_poly.pdbx_strand_id
1 'polypeptide(L)'
;MDINRRHFLLGSAAAVTLAGCATSKTGARALKPGEKFRVAMIGYGIQMRTALLPQFLNKGLAANVEVVAVCDCDRVRAAAGAEQVNKAYGNSACRIVYDFRDVLADPGIDAVCIAT
;
A
#
# COMPACT_ATOMS: atom_id res chain seq x y z
N MET A 1 -41.61 -9.54 7.93
CA MET A 1 -40.74 -10.69 7.59
C MET A 1 -40.25 -11.27 8.91
N ASP A 2 -40.81 -12.39 9.35
CA ASP A 2 -40.47 -13.00 10.63
C ASP A 2 -39.20 -13.85 10.49
N ILE A 3 -38.08 -13.30 10.91
CA ILE A 3 -36.80 -14.01 10.94
C ILE A 3 -36.79 -14.95 12.14
N ASN A 4 -36.96 -16.25 11.88
CA ASN A 4 -36.79 -17.29 12.90
C ASN A 4 -35.29 -17.54 13.16
N ARG A 5 -34.92 -17.77 14.44
CA ARG A 5 -33.57 -18.14 14.90
C ARG A 5 -32.86 -19.17 14.00
N ARG A 6 -33.57 -20.17 13.46
CA ARG A 6 -32.98 -21.18 12.55
C ARG A 6 -32.55 -20.59 11.21
N HIS A 7 -33.37 -19.72 10.63
CA HIS A 7 -33.04 -19.00 9.40
C HIS A 7 -31.94 -17.96 9.64
N PHE A 8 -31.93 -17.32 10.81
CA PHE A 8 -30.85 -16.42 11.20
C PHE A 8 -29.51 -17.17 11.29
N LEU A 9 -29.46 -18.31 12.00
CA LEU A 9 -28.24 -19.11 12.14
C LEU A 9 -27.75 -19.68 10.80
N LEU A 10 -28.67 -20.18 9.95
CA LEU A 10 -28.33 -20.66 8.61
C LEU A 10 -27.81 -19.52 7.70
N GLY A 11 -28.45 -18.34 7.75
CA GLY A 11 -27.99 -17.16 7.02
C GLY A 11 -26.64 -16.64 7.52
N SER A 12 -26.41 -16.70 8.84
CA SER A 12 -25.14 -16.29 9.48
C SER A 12 -23.98 -17.21 9.07
N ALA A 13 -24.21 -18.52 9.04
CA ALA A 13 -23.19 -19.50 8.65
C ALA A 13 -22.75 -19.35 7.18
N ALA A 14 -23.68 -19.03 6.28
CA ALA A 14 -23.37 -18.75 4.88
C ALA A 14 -22.57 -17.45 4.68
N ALA A 15 -22.73 -16.45 5.56
CA ALA A 15 -21.95 -15.22 5.49
C ALA A 15 -20.47 -15.41 5.93
N VAL A 16 -20.21 -16.31 6.87
CA VAL A 16 -18.85 -16.58 7.37
C VAL A 16 -18.00 -17.32 6.35
N THR A 17 -18.59 -18.24 5.57
CA THR A 17 -17.86 -18.99 4.52
C THR A 17 -17.44 -18.11 3.35
N LEU A 18 -18.25 -17.11 2.98
CA LEU A 18 -17.88 -16.11 1.96
C LEU A 18 -16.79 -15.14 2.43
N ALA A 19 -16.74 -14.80 3.72
CA ALA A 19 -15.67 -13.97 4.28
C ALA A 19 -14.31 -14.71 4.28
N GLY A 20 -14.31 -16.03 4.48
CA GLY A 20 -13.08 -16.85 4.49
C GLY A 20 -12.42 -17.03 3.11
N CYS A 21 -13.16 -16.91 2.01
CA CYS A 21 -12.60 -17.03 0.65
C CYS A 21 -12.04 -15.72 0.08
N ALA A 22 -12.35 -14.58 0.69
CA ALA A 22 -11.87 -13.26 0.26
C ALA A 22 -10.39 -13.00 0.59
N THR A 23 -9.77 -13.83 1.44
CA THR A 23 -8.36 -13.70 1.84
C THR A 23 -7.46 -14.69 1.10
N SER A 24 -7.63 -14.86 -0.21
CA SER A 24 -6.75 -15.73 -1.03
C SER A 24 -5.36 -15.12 -1.30
N LYS A 25 -5.06 -13.95 -0.72
CA LYS A 25 -3.74 -13.30 -0.77
C LYS A 25 -3.16 -13.06 0.62
N THR A 26 -3.18 -14.08 1.48
CA THR A 26 -2.36 -14.07 2.70
C THR A 26 -0.94 -14.49 2.33
N GLY A 27 -0.11 -13.53 1.95
CA GLY A 27 1.31 -13.76 1.69
C GLY A 27 1.94 -12.69 0.80
N ALA A 28 3.23 -12.41 1.02
CA ALA A 28 4.00 -11.55 0.13
C ALA A 28 4.04 -12.17 -1.28
N ARG A 29 3.95 -11.32 -2.32
CA ARG A 29 4.13 -11.76 -3.71
C ARG A 29 5.52 -12.35 -3.86
N ALA A 30 5.62 -13.53 -4.47
CA ALA A 30 6.91 -14.08 -4.86
C ALA A 30 7.50 -13.22 -5.97
N LEU A 31 8.64 -12.57 -5.70
CA LEU A 31 9.35 -11.76 -6.68
C LEU A 31 10.12 -12.66 -7.66
N LYS A 32 10.12 -12.29 -8.93
CA LYS A 32 10.99 -12.93 -9.93
C LYS A 32 12.46 -12.53 -9.70
N PRO A 33 13.43 -13.34 -10.15
CA PRO A 33 14.85 -12.93 -10.12
C PRO A 33 15.05 -11.56 -10.79
N GLY A 34 15.67 -10.62 -10.07
CA GLY A 34 15.92 -9.26 -10.55
C GLY A 34 14.75 -8.28 -10.45
N GLU A 35 13.56 -8.73 -10.03
CA GLU A 35 12.42 -7.85 -9.75
C GLU A 35 12.68 -7.04 -8.47
N LYS A 36 12.43 -5.73 -8.52
CA LYS A 36 12.50 -4.86 -7.33
C LYS A 36 11.26 -5.04 -6.46
N PHE A 37 11.45 -4.97 -5.15
CA PHE A 37 10.37 -4.96 -4.17
C PHE A 37 9.71 -3.58 -4.15
N ARG A 38 8.44 -3.50 -4.55
CA ARG A 38 7.71 -2.25 -4.79
C ARG A 38 7.01 -1.81 -3.51
N VAL A 39 7.32 -0.62 -3.03
CA VAL A 39 6.80 -0.11 -1.75
C VAL A 39 6.07 1.21 -1.98
N ALA A 40 4.98 1.43 -1.24
CA ALA A 40 4.27 2.70 -1.20
C ALA A 40 4.33 3.38 0.17
N MET A 41 4.42 4.70 0.15
CA MET A 41 4.46 5.52 1.37
C MET A 41 3.05 6.03 1.66
N ILE A 42 2.49 5.73 2.83
CA ILE A 42 1.17 6.22 3.26
C ILE A 42 1.36 7.22 4.42
N GLY A 43 0.89 8.44 4.22
CA GLY A 43 1.17 9.59 5.07
C GLY A 43 2.51 10.23 4.69
N TYR A 44 2.49 11.51 4.35
CA TYR A 44 3.65 12.31 3.97
C TYR A 44 3.86 13.48 4.94
N GLY A 45 3.85 13.16 6.23
CA GLY A 45 4.18 14.09 7.33
C GLY A 45 5.70 14.27 7.53
N ILE A 46 6.08 14.88 8.66
CA ILE A 46 7.49 15.13 9.00
C ILE A 46 8.28 13.82 9.06
N GLN A 47 7.76 12.81 9.77
CA GLN A 47 8.43 11.53 9.92
C GLN A 47 8.73 10.86 8.57
N MET A 48 7.74 10.85 7.66
CA MET A 48 7.93 10.27 6.33
C MET A 48 8.97 11.05 5.52
N ARG A 49 8.83 12.38 5.42
CA ARG A 49 9.65 13.20 4.51
C ARG A 49 11.11 13.32 4.95
N THR A 50 11.38 13.38 6.27
CA THR A 50 12.73 13.66 6.78
C THR A 50 13.49 12.42 7.25
N ALA A 51 12.79 11.39 7.73
CA ALA A 51 13.44 10.23 8.36
C ALA A 51 13.30 8.95 7.54
N LEU A 52 12.06 8.59 7.14
CA LEU A 52 11.78 7.27 6.56
C LEU A 52 12.07 7.22 5.06
N LEU A 53 11.46 8.10 4.26
CA LEU A 53 11.61 8.09 2.80
C LEU A 53 13.10 8.15 2.36
N PRO A 54 13.98 8.97 2.96
CA PRO A 54 15.39 8.98 2.61
C PRO A 54 16.10 7.62 2.74
N GLN A 55 15.68 6.75 3.67
CA GLN A 55 16.27 5.42 3.83
C GLN A 55 15.87 4.48 2.68
N PHE A 56 14.60 4.56 2.24
CA PHE A 56 14.12 3.79 1.08
C PHE A 56 14.73 4.27 -0.24
N LEU A 57 15.11 5.54 -0.34
CA LEU A 57 15.77 6.11 -1.51
C LEU A 57 17.29 5.88 -1.51
N ASN A 58 17.88 5.52 -0.37
CA ASN A 58 19.30 5.24 -0.27
C ASN A 58 19.63 3.88 -0.89
N LYS A 59 20.26 3.90 -2.07
CA LYS A 59 20.65 2.69 -2.82
C LYS A 59 21.60 1.76 -2.04
N GLY A 60 22.36 2.27 -1.07
CA GLY A 60 23.23 1.45 -0.22
C GLY A 60 22.48 0.67 0.86
N LEU A 61 21.29 1.14 1.27
CA LEU A 61 20.45 0.49 2.29
C LEU A 61 19.30 -0.31 1.65
N ALA A 62 18.79 0.16 0.52
CA ALA A 62 17.56 -0.33 -0.10
C ALA A 62 17.76 -0.63 -1.60
N ALA A 63 18.87 -1.28 -1.97
CA ALA A 63 19.26 -1.54 -3.37
C ALA A 63 18.18 -2.26 -4.20
N ASN A 64 17.44 -3.17 -3.57
CA ASN A 64 16.40 -4.00 -4.21
C ASN A 64 14.97 -3.47 -3.97
N VAL A 65 14.82 -2.23 -3.50
CA VAL A 65 13.53 -1.62 -3.20
C VAL A 65 13.26 -0.48 -4.19
N GLU A 66 11.99 -0.32 -4.56
CA GLU A 66 11.52 0.78 -5.39
C GLU A 66 10.29 1.43 -4.75
N VAL A 67 10.36 2.74 -4.52
CA VAL A 67 9.20 3.52 -4.06
C VAL A 67 8.34 3.86 -5.27
N VAL A 68 7.18 3.23 -5.39
CA VAL A 68 6.33 3.35 -6.58
C VAL A 68 5.15 4.31 -6.41
N ALA A 69 4.77 4.60 -5.17
CA ALA A 69 3.67 5.51 -4.89
C ALA A 69 3.85 6.25 -3.56
N VAL A 70 3.29 7.46 -3.50
CA VAL A 70 3.11 8.24 -2.27
C VAL A 70 1.63 8.56 -2.12
N CYS A 71 1.12 8.36 -0.91
CA CYS A 71 -0.28 8.56 -0.56
C CYS A 71 -0.40 9.55 0.61
N ASP A 72 -1.22 10.59 0.44
CA ASP A 72 -1.64 11.49 1.51
C ASP A 72 -2.99 12.13 1.12
N CYS A 73 -3.87 12.39 2.09
CA CYS A 73 -5.14 13.08 1.83
C CYS A 73 -4.94 14.57 1.52
N ASP A 74 -3.83 15.16 1.98
CA ASP A 74 -3.38 16.49 1.60
C ASP A 74 -2.66 16.43 0.24
N ARG A 75 -3.27 17.07 -0.76
CA ARG A 75 -2.78 17.05 -2.15
C ARG A 75 -1.41 17.72 -2.30
N VAL A 76 -1.10 18.72 -1.49
CA VAL A 76 0.19 19.42 -1.53
C VAL A 76 1.28 18.50 -1.00
N ARG A 77 1.00 17.80 0.11
CA ARG A 77 1.95 16.84 0.68
C ARG A 77 2.19 15.65 -0.24
N ALA A 78 1.12 15.06 -0.79
CA ALA A 78 1.23 13.93 -1.71
C ALA A 78 2.06 14.30 -2.96
N ALA A 79 1.83 15.49 -3.53
CA ALA A 79 2.60 15.98 -4.67
C ALA A 79 4.10 16.20 -4.32
N ALA A 80 4.38 16.84 -3.18
CA ALA A 80 5.75 17.05 -2.72
C ALA A 80 6.50 15.74 -2.46
N GLY A 81 5.81 14.71 -1.96
CA GLY A 81 6.41 13.39 -1.76
C GLY A 81 6.74 12.68 -3.06
N ALA A 82 5.82 12.68 -4.03
CA ALA A 82 6.11 12.14 -5.35
C ALA A 82 7.25 12.90 -6.04
N GLU A 83 7.32 14.22 -5.90
CA GLU A 83 8.43 15.04 -6.40
C GLU A 83 9.78 14.60 -5.78
N GLN A 84 9.83 14.39 -4.46
CA GLN A 84 11.05 13.93 -3.79
C GLN A 84 11.51 12.56 -4.29
N VAL A 85 10.57 11.61 -4.48
CA VAL A 85 10.87 10.28 -5.04
C VAL A 85 11.38 10.40 -6.48
N ASN A 86 10.63 11.12 -7.31
CA ASN A 86 10.93 11.35 -8.72
C ASN A 86 12.30 12.00 -8.93
N LYS A 87 12.63 13.02 -8.12
CA LYS A 87 13.94 13.66 -8.11
C LYS A 87 15.07 12.69 -7.75
N ALA A 88 14.86 11.82 -6.77
CA ALA A 88 15.86 10.82 -6.39
C ALA A 88 16.10 9.76 -7.48
N TYR A 89 15.07 9.46 -8.28
CA TYR A 89 15.17 8.51 -9.39
C TYR A 89 15.50 9.15 -10.74
N GLY A 90 15.40 10.48 -10.88
CA GLY A 90 15.59 11.18 -12.14
C GLY A 90 14.50 10.87 -13.17
N ASN A 91 13.27 10.58 -12.72
CA ASN A 91 12.13 10.25 -13.57
C ASN A 91 10.83 10.87 -13.02
N SER A 92 9.68 10.53 -13.62
CA SER A 92 8.35 10.99 -13.17
C SER A 92 7.40 9.81 -12.90
N ALA A 93 7.93 8.67 -12.47
CA ALA A 93 7.18 7.42 -12.39
C ALA A 93 6.41 7.21 -11.08
N CYS A 94 6.74 7.96 -10.02
CA CYS A 94 6.08 7.81 -8.71
C CYS A 94 4.61 8.26 -8.81
N ARG A 95 3.69 7.34 -8.48
CA ARG A 95 2.25 7.59 -8.51
C ARG A 95 1.82 8.39 -7.27
N ILE A 96 1.08 9.47 -7.50
CA ILE A 96 0.39 10.21 -6.44
C ILE A 96 -0.94 9.54 -6.17
N VAL A 97 -1.24 9.25 -4.92
CA VAL A 97 -2.49 8.65 -4.46
C VAL A 97 -3.08 9.49 -3.34
N TYR A 98 -4.40 9.60 -3.27
CA TYR A 98 -5.08 10.42 -2.25
C TYR A 98 -5.92 9.60 -1.27
N ASP A 99 -6.21 8.35 -1.62
CA ASP A 99 -6.91 7.40 -0.77
C ASP A 99 -6.02 6.17 -0.56
N PHE A 100 -5.69 5.88 0.71
CA PHE A 100 -4.83 4.75 1.03
C PHE A 100 -5.45 3.41 0.63
N ARG A 101 -6.78 3.33 0.50
CA ARG A 101 -7.46 2.11 0.04
C ARG A 101 -7.07 1.75 -1.40
N ASP A 102 -6.79 2.75 -2.24
CA ASP A 102 -6.30 2.52 -3.61
C ASP A 102 -4.85 2.00 -3.63
N VAL A 103 -4.06 2.29 -2.58
CA VAL A 103 -2.74 1.69 -2.38
C VAL A 103 -2.90 0.23 -1.95
N LEU A 104 -3.76 -0.04 -0.98
CA LEU A 104 -3.98 -1.39 -0.45
C LEU A 104 -4.67 -2.33 -1.45
N ALA A 105 -5.45 -1.78 -2.38
CA ALA A 105 -6.10 -2.53 -3.44
C ALA A 105 -5.16 -2.87 -4.61
N ASP A 106 -3.99 -2.23 -4.71
CA ASP A 106 -3.03 -2.44 -5.80
C ASP A 106 -2.19 -3.71 -5.56
N PRO A 107 -2.41 -4.80 -6.35
CA PRO A 107 -1.65 -6.04 -6.18
C PRO A 107 -0.18 -5.93 -6.63
N GLY A 108 0.19 -4.82 -7.27
CA GLY A 108 1.55 -4.49 -7.69
C GLY A 108 2.39 -3.85 -6.58
N ILE A 109 1.81 -3.55 -5.42
CA ILE A 109 2.50 -3.01 -4.25
C ILE A 109 2.77 -4.15 -3.27
N ASP A 110 4.05 -4.37 -2.96
CA ASP A 110 4.50 -5.48 -2.12
C ASP A 110 4.47 -5.15 -0.63
N ALA A 111 4.70 -3.88 -0.28
CA ALA A 111 4.62 -3.40 1.09
C ALA A 111 4.24 -1.92 1.16
N VAL A 112 3.84 -1.50 2.35
CA VAL A 112 3.57 -0.10 2.67
C VAL A 112 4.39 0.33 3.89
N CYS A 113 4.86 1.57 3.87
CA CYS A 113 5.38 2.25 5.05
C CYS A 113 4.33 3.29 5.49
N ILE A 114 3.88 3.23 6.74
CA ILE A 114 2.79 4.05 7.26
C ILE A 114 3.35 5.04 8.29
N ALA A 115 3.21 6.34 8.02
CA ALA A 115 3.59 7.43 8.93
C ALA A 115 2.63 8.63 8.77
N THR A 116 1.40 8.42 9.24
CA THR A 116 0.25 9.33 9.11
C THR A 116 0.18 10.37 10.21
#